data_AF-A0AA37B4T9-F1
#
_entry.id   AF-A0AA37B4T9-F1
#
_cell.length_a   1.000
_cell.length_b   1.000
_cell.length_c   1.000
_cell.angle_alpha   90.00
_cell.angle_beta   90.00
_cell.angle_gamma   90.00
#
_symmetry.space_group_name_H-M   'P 1'
#
loop_
_entity.id
_entity.type
_entity.pdbx_description
1 polymer ?
#
loop_
_entity_poly.entity_id
_entity_poly.type
_entity_poly.pdbx_seq_one_letter_code
_entity_poly.pdbx_strand_id
1 'polypeptide(L)'
;MNKQRGMTLLEVMVALAVLAIAGTAVMKSASENLRSLSYIQEKTFALWIADNQMAELKLSNTWPGTSSRKGTTTFADTEWQWRSQGVATSDPNFVAVTISVYRNAEEKAALAEITSYVSR
;
A
#
# COMPACT_ATOMS: atom_id res chain seq x y z
N MET A 1 -64.55 -5.03 -14.01
CA MET A 1 -63.69 -6.02 -13.33
C MET A 1 -62.38 -6.13 -14.10
N ASN A 2 -61.31 -5.48 -13.62
CA ASN A 2 -60.00 -5.56 -14.25
C ASN A 2 -59.39 -6.94 -13.97
N LYS A 3 -59.13 -7.73 -15.03
CA LYS A 3 -58.36 -8.98 -14.91
C LYS A 3 -56.90 -8.62 -14.58
N GLN A 4 -56.48 -8.89 -13.36
CA GLN A 4 -55.05 -8.90 -13.03
C GLN A 4 -54.38 -10.05 -13.78
N ARG A 5 -53.46 -9.73 -14.69
CA ARG A 5 -52.60 -10.70 -15.35
C ARG A 5 -51.43 -11.00 -14.41
N GLY A 6 -51.26 -12.27 -14.05
CA GLY A 6 -50.10 -12.75 -13.31
C GLY A 6 -48.83 -12.76 -14.17
N MET A 7 -47.67 -12.81 -13.51
CA MET A 7 -46.36 -12.84 -14.17
C MET A 7 -46.09 -14.23 -14.76
N THR A 8 -45.50 -14.28 -15.95
CA THR A 8 -45.16 -15.54 -16.62
C THR A 8 -43.89 -16.16 -16.04
N LEU A 9 -43.69 -17.48 -16.22
CA LEU A 9 -42.44 -18.15 -15.85
C LEU A 9 -41.23 -17.52 -16.56
N LEU A 10 -41.39 -17.12 -17.81
CA LEU A 10 -40.34 -16.44 -18.58
C LEU A 10 -39.92 -15.12 -17.92
N GLU A 11 -40.88 -14.29 -17.49
CA GLU A 11 -40.59 -13.02 -16.81
C GLU A 11 -39.86 -13.24 -15.48
N VAL A 12 -40.26 -14.24 -14.68
CA VAL A 12 -39.58 -14.54 -13.41
C VAL A 12 -38.14 -15.01 -13.69
N MET A 13 -37.93 -15.87 -14.69
CA MET A 13 -36.60 -16.32 -15.07
C MET A 13 -35.72 -15.18 -15.56
N VAL A 14 -36.27 -14.30 -16.41
CA VAL A 14 -35.54 -13.11 -16.90
C VAL A 14 -35.25 -12.15 -15.75
N ALA A 15 -36.20 -11.91 -14.83
CA ALA A 15 -36.00 -11.06 -13.67
C ALA A 15 -34.90 -11.60 -12.74
N LEU A 16 -34.87 -12.91 -12.50
CA LEU A 16 -33.81 -13.57 -11.73
C LEU A 16 -32.47 -13.49 -12.45
N ALA A 17 -32.43 -13.63 -13.78
CA ALA A 17 -31.21 -13.48 -14.55
C ALA A 17 -30.63 -12.06 -14.45
N VAL A 18 -31.48 -11.03 -14.61
CA VAL A 18 -31.08 -9.63 -14.44
C VAL A 18 -30.61 -9.36 -13.00
N LEU A 19 -31.34 -9.87 -12.01
CA LEU A 19 -30.98 -9.74 -10.60
C LEU A 19 -29.63 -10.38 -10.29
N ALA A 20 -29.39 -11.58 -10.82
CA ALA A 20 -28.12 -12.29 -10.63
C ALA A 20 -26.96 -11.48 -11.22
N ILE A 21 -27.10 -10.96 -12.44
CA ILE A 21 -26.08 -10.12 -13.08
C ILE A 21 -25.82 -8.85 -12.25
N ALA A 22 -26.88 -8.14 -11.83
CA ALA A 22 -26.75 -6.97 -10.97
C ALA A 22 -26.04 -7.30 -9.64
N GLY A 23 -26.38 -8.44 -9.02
CA GLY A 23 -25.74 -8.94 -7.81
C GLY A 23 -24.24 -9.17 -7.97
N THR A 24 -23.79 -9.71 -9.11
CA THR A 24 -22.35 -9.89 -9.38
C THR A 24 -21.60 -8.57 -9.47
N ALA A 25 -22.20 -7.53 -10.05
CA ALA A 25 -21.59 -6.20 -10.14
C ALA A 25 -21.41 -5.58 -8.75
N VAL A 26 -22.42 -5.70 -7.88
CA VAL A 26 -22.35 -5.22 -6.48
C VAL A 26 -21.26 -5.98 -5.71
N MET A 27 -21.24 -7.31 -5.81
CA MET A 27 -20.23 -8.13 -5.12
C MET A 27 -18.81 -7.83 -5.60
N LYS A 28 -18.63 -7.59 -6.90
CA LYS A 28 -17.35 -7.15 -7.46
C LYS A 28 -16.91 -5.81 -6.86
N SER A 29 -17.80 -4.82 -6.81
CA SER A 29 -17.50 -3.50 -6.23
C SER A 29 -17.15 -3.60 -4.74
N ALA A 30 -17.89 -4.40 -3.96
CA ALA A 30 -17.56 -4.64 -2.56
C ALA A 30 -16.17 -5.29 -2.40
N SER A 31 -15.85 -6.28 -3.25
CA SER A 31 -14.56 -6.96 -3.24
C SER A 31 -13.40 -6.02 -3.63
N GLU A 32 -13.62 -5.11 -4.57
CA GLU A 32 -12.64 -4.08 -4.95
C GLU A 32 -12.39 -3.10 -3.80
N ASN A 33 -13.43 -2.68 -3.09
CA ASN A 33 -13.30 -1.82 -1.91
C ASN A 33 -12.48 -2.51 -0.81
N LEU A 34 -12.74 -3.78 -0.52
CA LEU A 34 -11.97 -4.53 0.47
C LEU A 34 -10.48 -4.62 0.10
N ARG A 35 -10.16 -4.90 -1.18
CA ARG A 35 -8.77 -4.90 -1.66
C ARG A 35 -8.11 -3.54 -1.52
N SER A 36 -8.83 -2.46 -1.82
CA SER A 36 -8.34 -1.09 -1.66
C SER A 36 -8.01 -0.78 -0.20
N LEU A 37 -8.88 -1.16 0.73
CA LEU A 37 -8.65 -0.98 2.17
C LEU A 37 -7.41 -1.73 2.65
N SER A 38 -7.24 -2.99 2.25
CA SER A 38 -6.04 -3.77 2.58
C SER A 38 -4.77 -3.11 2.04
N TYR A 39 -4.80 -2.61 0.80
CA TYR A 39 -3.66 -1.90 0.23
C TYR A 39 -3.32 -0.60 0.98
N ILE A 40 -4.32 0.18 1.35
CA ILE A 40 -4.12 1.41 2.15
C ILE A 40 -3.51 1.08 3.51
N GLN A 41 -3.98 0.00 4.16
CA GLN A 41 -3.45 -0.47 5.44
C GLN A 41 -1.97 -0.85 5.31
N GLU A 42 -1.60 -1.67 4.33
CA GLU A 42 -0.20 -2.07 4.08
C GLU A 42 0.69 -0.86 3.81
N LYS A 43 0.22 0.09 3.01
CA LYS A 43 0.93 1.34 2.71
C LYS A 43 1.13 2.20 3.97
N THR A 44 0.12 2.26 4.84
CA THR A 44 0.21 2.99 6.11
C THR A 44 1.26 2.38 7.03
N PHE A 45 1.28 1.05 7.15
CA PHE A 45 2.30 0.35 7.94
C PHE A 45 3.70 0.56 7.36
N ALA A 46 3.86 0.46 6.04
CA ALA A 46 5.13 0.74 5.37
C ALA A 46 5.60 2.18 5.63
N LEU A 47 4.70 3.15 5.64
CA LEU A 47 5.01 4.56 5.95
C LEU A 47 5.48 4.72 7.40
N TRP A 48 4.78 4.15 8.37
CA TRP A 48 5.20 4.19 9.78
C TRP A 48 6.55 3.52 10.02
N ILE A 49 6.81 2.41 9.32
CA ILE A 49 8.14 1.77 9.36
C ILE A 49 9.19 2.73 8.81
N ALA A 50 8.95 3.36 7.65
CA ALA A 50 9.88 4.31 7.06
C ALA A 50 10.15 5.51 7.98
N ASP A 51 9.10 6.05 8.61
CA ASP A 51 9.21 7.14 9.59
C ASP A 51 10.04 6.73 10.81
N ASN A 52 9.79 5.55 11.38
CA ASN A 52 10.54 5.02 12.52
C ASN A 52 12.03 4.85 12.17
N GLN A 53 12.32 4.29 10.99
CA GLN A 53 13.69 4.12 10.53
C GLN A 53 14.39 5.47 10.26
N MET A 54 13.66 6.46 9.73
CA MET A 54 14.18 7.81 9.55
C MET A 54 14.48 8.49 10.89
N ALA A 55 13.60 8.31 11.88
CA ALA A 55 13.81 8.82 13.22
C ALA A 55 15.03 8.16 13.89
N GLU A 56 15.19 6.84 13.74
CA GLU A 56 16.35 6.12 14.27
C GLU A 56 17.66 6.61 13.63
N LEU A 57 17.69 6.81 12.30
CA LEU A 57 18.84 7.40 11.62
C LEU A 57 19.18 8.80 12.15
N LYS A 58 18.16 9.66 12.32
CA LYS A 58 18.32 11.00 12.92
C LYS A 58 18.91 10.94 14.32
N LEU A 59 18.44 10.03 15.17
CA LEU A 59 18.90 9.88 16.55
C LEU A 59 20.31 9.29 16.65
N SER A 60 20.68 8.40 15.74
CA SER A 60 22.03 7.79 15.72
C SER A 60 23.14 8.78 15.34
N ASN A 61 22.78 9.95 14.81
CA ASN A 61 23.67 10.98 14.24
C ASN A 61 24.72 10.42 13.25
N THR A 62 24.47 9.21 12.73
CA THR A 62 25.39 8.44 11.89
C THR A 62 24.74 8.33 10.52
N TRP A 63 24.87 9.39 9.74
CA TRP A 63 24.24 9.47 8.43
C TRP A 63 24.92 8.51 7.45
N PRO A 64 24.14 7.68 6.72
CA PRO A 64 24.70 6.86 5.66
C PRO A 64 25.09 7.81 4.53
N GLY A 65 26.37 8.21 4.45
CA GLY A 65 26.84 9.23 3.49
C GLY A 65 26.37 8.92 2.05
N THR A 66 27.07 8.02 1.36
CA THR A 66 26.59 7.42 0.09
C THR A 66 26.42 5.91 0.22
N SER A 67 26.52 5.38 1.43
CA SER A 67 26.36 3.97 1.70
C SER A 67 24.89 3.58 1.72
N SER A 68 24.60 2.35 1.31
CA SER A 68 23.27 1.75 1.48
C SER A 68 23.27 0.84 2.70
N ARG A 69 22.20 0.91 3.50
CA ARG A 69 21.90 -0.07 4.55
C ARG A 69 20.57 -0.74 4.23
N LYS A 70 20.43 -1.98 4.66
CA LYS A 70 19.19 -2.75 4.57
C LYS A 70 18.99 -3.53 5.85
N GLY A 71 17.75 -3.83 6.17
CA GLY A 71 17.40 -4.62 7.34
C GLY A 71 15.97 -5.13 7.29
N THR A 72 15.62 -5.91 8.30
CA THR A 72 14.26 -6.38 8.54
C THR A 72 13.69 -5.74 9.79
N THR A 73 12.37 -5.63 9.85
CA THR A 73 11.65 -5.23 11.06
C THR A 73 10.30 -5.93 11.13
N THR A 74 9.85 -6.25 12.33
CA THR A 74 8.52 -6.85 12.54
C THR A 74 7.55 -5.76 12.97
N PHE A 75 6.46 -5.60 12.24
CA PHE A 75 5.41 -4.65 12.53
C PHE A 75 4.04 -5.26 12.20
N ALA A 76 3.08 -5.13 13.13
CA ALA A 76 1.75 -5.75 13.03
C ALA A 76 1.82 -7.25 12.68
N ASP A 77 2.63 -8.00 13.45
CA ASP A 77 2.87 -9.45 13.30
C ASP A 77 3.34 -9.89 11.91
N THR A 78 3.88 -8.96 11.11
CA THR A 78 4.51 -9.27 9.82
C THR A 78 5.94 -8.78 9.78
N GLU A 79 6.84 -9.54 9.17
CA GLU A 79 8.17 -9.09 8.81
C GLU A 79 8.14 -8.20 7.56
N TRP A 80 8.90 -7.11 7.60
CA TRP A 80 9.06 -6.13 6.55
C TRP A 80 10.54 -5.93 6.24
N GLN A 81 10.83 -5.58 4.99
CA GLN A 81 12.19 -5.33 4.51
C GLN A 81 12.33 -3.84 4.24
N TRP A 82 13.39 -3.21 4.74
CA TRP A 82 13.64 -1.80 4.49
C TRP A 82 15.06 -1.60 3.96
N ARG A 83 15.23 -0.52 3.19
CA ARG A 83 16.51 -0.09 2.64
C ARG A 83 16.66 1.41 2.82
N SER A 84 17.79 1.84 3.34
CA SER A 84 18.22 3.24 3.35
C SER A 84 19.33 3.45 2.32
N GLN A 85 19.28 4.56 1.60
CA GLN A 85 20.31 4.95 0.65
C GLN A 85 20.58 6.45 0.76
N GLY A 86 21.84 6.81 1.03
CA GLY A 86 22.33 8.17 0.88
C GLY A 86 22.68 8.47 -0.57
N VAL A 87 22.18 9.60 -1.08
CA VAL A 87 22.44 10.10 -2.43
C VAL A 87 23.06 11.49 -2.31
N ALA A 88 24.20 11.68 -2.97
CA ALA A 88 24.85 12.98 -3.02
C ALA A 88 23.93 14.00 -3.70
N THR A 89 23.80 15.18 -3.10
CA THR A 89 23.06 16.29 -3.71
C THR A 89 24.01 17.21 -4.47
N SER A 90 23.46 18.17 -5.20
CA SER A 90 24.26 19.19 -5.89
C SER A 90 25.00 20.12 -4.93
N ASP A 91 24.52 20.27 -3.68
CA ASP A 91 25.23 21.00 -2.63
C ASP A 91 26.10 20.02 -1.82
N PRO A 92 27.43 20.22 -1.76
CA PRO A 92 28.33 19.34 -1.00
C PRO A 92 28.02 19.25 0.51
N ASN A 93 27.28 20.22 1.05
CA ASN A 93 26.88 20.24 2.45
C ASN A 93 25.64 19.37 2.72
N PHE A 94 24.91 18.93 1.70
CA PHE A 94 23.68 18.17 1.86
C PHE A 94 23.74 16.78 1.25
N VAL A 95 23.15 15.81 1.97
CA VAL A 95 22.91 14.44 1.49
C VAL A 95 21.41 14.18 1.55
N ALA A 96 20.87 13.60 0.48
CA ALA A 96 19.50 13.09 0.47
C ALA A 96 19.52 11.64 0.95
N VAL A 97 18.80 11.34 2.03
CA VAL A 97 18.65 9.98 2.53
C VAL A 97 17.25 9.51 2.23
N THR A 98 17.15 8.46 1.42
CA THR A 98 15.88 7.82 1.07
C THR A 98 15.75 6.50 1.80
N ILE A 99 14.60 6.29 2.44
CA ILE A 99 14.21 5.03 3.06
C ILE A 99 13.04 4.45 2.27
N SER A 100 13.24 3.25 1.74
CA SER A 100 12.26 2.51 0.96
C SER A 100 11.88 1.23 1.71
N VAL A 101 10.58 0.96 1.83
CA VAL A 101 10.03 -0.19 2.57
C VAL A 101 9.28 -1.11 1.62
N TYR A 102 9.55 -2.41 1.74
CA TYR A 102 9.06 -3.47 0.85
C TYR A 102 8.36 -4.55 1.66
N ARG A 103 7.38 -5.21 1.04
CA ARG A 103 6.76 -6.39 1.65
C ARG A 103 7.69 -7.60 1.59
N ASN A 104 8.42 -7.74 0.49
CA ASN A 104 9.42 -8.79 0.29
C ASN A 104 10.68 -8.20 -0.37
N ALA A 105 11.86 -8.75 -0.05
CA ALA A 105 13.15 -8.25 -0.52
C ALA A 105 13.34 -8.36 -2.04
N GLU A 106 12.59 -9.24 -2.69
CA GLU A 106 12.61 -9.46 -4.14
C GLU A 106 11.70 -8.48 -4.91
N GLU A 107 10.84 -7.74 -4.21
CA GLU A 107 9.95 -6.77 -4.84
C GLU A 107 10.73 -5.58 -5.40
N LYS A 108 10.42 -5.21 -6.64
CA LYS A 108 11.05 -4.05 -7.31
C LYS A 108 10.44 -2.72 -6.88
N ALA A 109 9.19 -2.73 -6.44
CA ALA A 109 8.45 -1.53 -6.07
C ALA A 109 8.34 -1.44 -4.55
N ALA A 110 8.76 -0.30 -3.98
CA ALA A 110 8.55 -0.02 -2.57
C ALA A 110 7.07 0.31 -2.33
N LEU A 111 6.52 -0.15 -1.20
CA LEU A 111 5.17 0.20 -0.76
C LEU A 111 5.12 1.63 -0.20
N ALA A 112 6.20 2.05 0.44
CA ALA A 112 6.41 3.42 0.90
C ALA A 112 7.86 3.83 0.70
N GLU A 113 8.06 5.11 0.40
CA GLU A 113 9.37 5.72 0.26
C GLU A 113 9.33 7.12 0.87
N ILE A 114 10.31 7.43 1.72
CA ILE A 114 10.47 8.74 2.35
C ILE A 114 11.89 9.22 2.10
N THR A 115 12.03 10.46 1.62
CA THR A 115 13.33 11.12 1.44
C THR A 115 13.44 12.30 2.39
N SER A 116 14.56 12.38 3.11
CA SER A 116 14.92 13.53 3.96
C SER A 116 16.26 14.08 3.52
N TYR A 117 16.43 15.39 3.62
CA TYR A 117 17.70 16.07 3.39
C TYR A 117 18.38 16.37 4.71
N VAL A 118 19.70 16.22 4.73
CA VAL A 118 20.49 16.33 5.95
C VAL A 118 21.74 17.12 5.64
N SER A 119 22.07 18.10 6.48
CA SER A 119 23.37 18.76 6.44
C SER A 119 24.45 17.85 7.02
N ARG A 120 25.57 17.73 6.33
CA ARG A 120 26.77 17.02 6.79
C ARG A 120 27.31 17.60 8.10
#